data_AF-A0A0R1KER5-F1
#
_entry.id   AF-A0A0R1KER5-F1
#
_cell.length_a   1.000
_cell.length_b   1.000
_cell.length_c   1.000
_cell.angle_alpha   90.00
_cell.angle_beta   90.00
_cell.angle_gamma   90.00
#
_symmetry.space_group_name_H-M   'P 1'
#
loop_
_entity.id
_entity.type
_entity.pdbx_description
1 polymer ?
#
loop_
_entity_poly.entity_id
_entity_poly.type
_entity_poly.pdbx_seq_one_letter_code
_entity_poly.pdbx_strand_id
1 'polypeptide(L)'
;MKNRKRGLFFVISGGILWGASGTSAEYLFSGLHVSPNWLVGIRLFSAGLLLLVWYGVTSGKSVFDIWKKKSSWITLILFAFLGVLPSQWTYFLAINYGNAPTATVL
;
A
#
# COMPACT_ATOMS: atom_id res chain seq x y z
N MET A 1 -16.00 -19.73 16.66
CA MET A 1 -14.56 -19.88 17.03
C MET A 1 -13.60 -20.03 15.83
N LYS A 2 -13.96 -20.72 14.73
CA LYS A 2 -13.10 -20.93 13.53
C LYS A 2 -12.57 -19.62 12.89
N ASN A 3 -13.38 -18.56 12.93
CA ASN A 3 -13.02 -17.25 12.36
C ASN A 3 -12.02 -16.46 13.22
N ARG A 4 -11.97 -16.69 14.54
CA ARG A 4 -11.05 -15.96 15.45
C ARG A 4 -9.60 -16.40 15.25
N LYS A 5 -9.35 -17.70 15.04
CA LYS A 5 -8.00 -18.20 14.72
C LYS A 5 -7.51 -17.68 13.37
N ARG A 6 -8.38 -17.65 12.36
CA ARG A 6 -8.06 -17.13 11.02
C ARG A 6 -7.81 -15.62 11.04
N GLY A 7 -8.63 -14.86 11.79
CA GLY A 7 -8.41 -13.43 12.02
C GLY A 7 -7.09 -13.15 12.75
N LEU A 8 -6.79 -13.92 13.80
CA LEU A 8 -5.53 -13.80 14.53
C LEU A 8 -4.32 -14.06 13.62
N PHE A 9 -4.40 -15.09 12.77
CA PHE A 9 -3.37 -15.38 11.78
C PHE A 9 -3.13 -14.19 10.86
N PHE A 10 -4.18 -13.59 10.28
CA PHE A 10 -4.05 -12.44 9.39
C PHE A 10 -3.46 -11.20 10.08
N VAL A 11 -3.83 -10.94 11.34
CA VAL A 11 -3.30 -9.82 12.12
C VAL A 11 -1.82 -10.01 12.40
N ILE A 12 -1.41 -11.21 12.85
CA ILE A 12 0.00 -11.51 13.12
C ILE A 12 0.82 -11.42 11.84
N SER A 13 0.38 -12.07 10.76
CA SER A 13 1.10 -12.02 9.48
C SER A 13 1.17 -10.61 8.93
N GLY A 14 0.08 -9.84 9.04
CA GLY A 14 0.01 -8.45 8.60
C GLY A 14 1.01 -7.57 9.35
N GLY A 15 1.05 -7.69 10.68
CA GLY A 15 1.99 -6.94 11.52
C GLY A 15 3.45 -7.27 11.20
N ILE A 16 3.79 -8.56 11.03
CA ILE A 16 5.16 -8.99 10.68
C ILE A 16 5.55 -8.44 9.30
N LEU A 17 4.70 -8.61 8.29
CA LEU A 17 4.97 -8.14 6.93
C LEU A 17 5.15 -6.62 6.88
N TRP A 18 4.32 -5.90 7.65
CA TRP A 18 4.39 -4.45 7.70
C TRP A 18 5.67 -3.95 8.38
N GLY A 19 6.03 -4.51 9.55
CA GLY A 19 7.28 -4.19 10.23
C GLY A 19 8.52 -4.54 9.40
N ALA A 20 8.55 -5.72 8.79
CA ALA A 20 9.65 -6.14 7.91
C ALA A 20 9.79 -5.22 6.68
N SER A 21 8.67 -4.79 6.09
CA SER A 21 8.68 -3.81 5.01
C SER A 21 9.25 -2.46 5.45
N GLY A 22 8.96 -2.01 6.67
CA GLY A 22 9.48 -0.76 7.22
C GLY A 22 11.00 -0.79 7.39
N THR A 23 11.52 -1.82 8.07
CA THR A 23 12.97 -2.00 8.27
C THR A 23 13.72 -2.18 6.95
N SER A 24 13.13 -2.89 5.99
CA SER A 24 13.72 -3.03 4.65
C SER A 24 13.79 -1.69 3.91
N ALA A 25 12.76 -0.85 4.04
CA ALA A 25 12.75 0.48 3.43
C ALA A 25 13.80 1.40 4.07
N GLU A 26 13.95 1.36 5.38
CA GLU A 26 15.02 2.09 6.09
C GLU A 26 16.40 1.69 5.56
N TYR A 27 16.66 0.39 5.38
CA TYR A 27 17.91 -0.07 4.77
C TYR A 27 18.10 0.42 3.32
N LEU A 28 17.04 0.41 2.50
CA LEU A 28 17.09 0.93 1.12
C LEU A 28 17.42 2.43 1.08
N PHE A 29 16.90 3.21 2.03
CA PHE A 29 17.08 4.66 2.07
C PHE A 29 18.44 5.04 2.68
N SER A 30 18.80 4.46 3.83
CA SER A 30 20.04 4.81 4.53
C SER A 30 21.28 4.09 3.98
N GLY A 31 21.13 2.84 3.50
CA GLY A 31 22.25 2.04 2.98
C GLY A 31 22.46 2.24 1.47
N LEU A 32 21.38 2.12 0.69
CA LEU A 32 21.44 2.14 -0.78
C LEU A 32 21.04 3.48 -1.39
N HIS A 33 20.71 4.49 -0.57
CA HIS A 33 20.35 5.85 -0.99
C HIS A 33 19.24 5.90 -2.05
N VAL A 34 18.33 4.92 -2.00
CA VAL A 34 17.18 4.86 -2.90
C VAL A 34 16.20 5.98 -2.53
N SER A 35 15.66 6.68 -3.53
CA SER A 35 14.67 7.73 -3.27
C SER A 35 13.35 7.13 -2.76
N PRO A 36 12.74 7.70 -1.69
CA PRO A 36 11.40 7.32 -1.24
C PRO A 36 10.35 7.42 -2.35
N ASN A 37 10.46 8.43 -3.22
CA ASN A 37 9.54 8.65 -4.34
C ASN A 37 9.56 7.46 -5.32
N TRP A 38 10.76 6.91 -5.57
CA TRP A 38 10.93 5.78 -6.47
C TRP A 38 10.31 4.51 -5.86
N LEU A 39 10.57 4.24 -4.58
CA LEU A 39 10.02 3.08 -3.89
C LEU A 39 8.48 3.13 -3.81
N VAL A 40 7.91 4.29 -3.47
CA VAL A 40 6.46 4.51 -3.44
C VAL A 40 5.86 4.32 -4.83
N GLY A 41 6.50 4.88 -5.87
CA GLY A 41 6.06 4.76 -7.26
C GLY A 41 5.98 3.31 -7.72
N ILE A 42 7.06 2.53 -7.56
CA ILE A 42 7.07 1.12 -7.97
C ILE A 42 6.11 0.27 -7.13
N ARG A 43 5.96 0.55 -5.83
CA ARG A 43 5.02 -0.14 -4.93
C ARG A 43 3.58 0.08 -5.35
N LEU A 44 3.16 1.34 -5.58
CA LEU A 44 1.79 1.69 -5.96
C LEU A 44 1.46 1.18 -7.37
N PHE A 45 2.39 1.29 -8.31
CA PHE A 45 2.20 0.75 -9.65
C PHE A 45 2.05 -0.77 -9.64
N SER A 46 2.93 -1.47 -8.91
CA SER A 46 2.86 -2.93 -8.78
C SER A 46 1.58 -3.37 -8.08
N ALA A 47 1.17 -2.71 -7.01
CA ALA A 47 -0.09 -3.01 -6.32
C ALA A 47 -1.31 -2.79 -7.23
N GLY A 48 -1.34 -1.67 -7.97
CA GLY A 48 -2.39 -1.39 -8.94
C GLY A 48 -2.47 -2.45 -10.03
N LEU A 49 -1.34 -2.84 -10.61
CA LEU A 49 -1.26 -3.88 -11.63
C LEU A 49 -1.73 -5.24 -11.08
N LEU A 50 -1.25 -5.64 -9.90
CA LEU A 50 -1.65 -6.89 -9.27
C LEU A 50 -3.15 -6.93 -8.99
N LEU A 51 -3.73 -5.83 -8.49
CA LEU A 51 -5.16 -5.74 -8.24
C LEU A 51 -5.98 -5.80 -9.53
N LEU A 52 -5.55 -5.12 -10.59
CA LEU A 52 -6.22 -5.17 -11.89
C LEU A 52 -6.17 -6.56 -12.51
N VAL A 53 -5.02 -7.24 -12.46
CA VAL A 53 -4.88 -8.62 -12.94
C VAL A 53 -5.76 -9.56 -12.13
N TRP A 54 -5.70 -9.47 -10.80
CA TRP A 54 -6.52 -10.29 -9.90
C TRP A 54 -8.02 -10.12 -10.16
N TYR A 55 -8.47 -8.87 -10.28
CA TYR A 55 -9.87 -8.57 -10.53
C TYR A 55 -10.31 -8.98 -11.95
N GLY A 56 -9.44 -8.82 -12.95
CA GLY A 56 -9.69 -9.27 -14.32
C GLY A 56 -9.87 -10.79 -14.41
N VAL A 57 -9.08 -11.56 -13.66
CA VAL A 57 -9.21 -13.03 -13.60
C VAL A 57 -10.44 -13.47 -12.80
N THR A 58 -10.74 -12.79 -11.68
CA THR A 58 -11.81 -13.23 -10.76
C THR A 58 -13.21 -12.75 -11.18
N SER A 59 -13.31 -11.57 -11.78
CA SER A 59 -14.59 -10.89 -12.06
C SER A 59 -14.79 -10.52 -13.53
N GLY A 60 -13.86 -10.89 -14.42
CA GLY A 60 -13.99 -10.70 -15.87
C GLY A 60 -14.15 -9.24 -16.29
N LYS A 61 -15.16 -8.94 -17.12
CA LYS A 61 -15.38 -7.61 -17.75
C LYS A 61 -15.87 -6.52 -16.78
N SER A 62 -16.18 -6.86 -15.52
CA SER A 62 -16.69 -5.89 -14.53
C SER A 62 -15.64 -4.87 -14.06
N VAL A 63 -14.35 -5.09 -14.37
CA VAL A 63 -13.25 -4.13 -14.12
C VAL A 63 -13.56 -2.73 -14.67
N PHE A 64 -14.28 -2.66 -15.78
CA PHE A 64 -14.62 -1.39 -16.41
C PHE A 64 -15.93 -0.76 -15.90
N ASP A 65 -16.69 -1.45 -15.03
CA ASP A 65 -17.97 -0.93 -14.54
C ASP A 65 -17.79 0.29 -13.63
N ILE A 66 -16.64 0.43 -12.97
CA ILE A 66 -16.33 1.59 -12.13
C ILE A 66 -16.35 2.91 -12.90
N TRP A 67 -16.10 2.86 -14.22
CA TRP A 67 -16.12 4.02 -15.11
C TRP A 67 -17.53 4.41 -15.54
N LYS A 68 -18.52 3.51 -15.42
CA LYS A 68 -19.91 3.79 -15.83
C LYS A 68 -20.60 4.81 -14.95
N LYS A 69 -20.22 4.91 -13.67
CA LYS A 69 -20.82 5.83 -12.70
C LYS A 69 -19.86 6.94 -12.33
N LYS A 70 -20.24 8.19 -12.66
CA LYS A 70 -19.41 9.38 -12.41
C LYS A 70 -18.99 9.51 -10.94
N SER A 71 -19.92 9.25 -10.02
CA SER A 71 -19.64 9.27 -8.58
C SER A 71 -18.59 8.24 -8.17
N SER A 72 -18.59 7.03 -8.74
CA SER A 72 -17.68 5.96 -8.34
C SER A 72 -16.23 6.24 -8.71
N TRP A 73 -15.95 6.65 -9.95
CA TRP A 73 -14.58 6.96 -10.35
C TRP A 73 -14.08 8.28 -9.74
N ILE A 74 -14.94 9.27 -9.52
CA ILE A 74 -14.55 10.50 -8.80
C ILE A 74 -14.13 10.16 -7.37
N THR A 75 -14.94 9.39 -6.64
CA THR A 75 -14.58 8.96 -5.28
C THR A 75 -13.28 8.15 -5.27
N LEU A 76 -13.06 7.30 -6.27
CA LEU A 76 -11.82 6.54 -6.40
C LEU A 76 -10.60 7.46 -6.59
N ILE A 77 -10.70 8.45 -7.48
CA ILE A 77 -9.61 9.41 -7.72
C ILE A 77 -9.34 10.23 -6.46
N LEU A 78 -10.38 10.75 -5.81
CA LEU A 78 -10.23 11.51 -4.56
C LEU A 78 -9.58 10.65 -3.48
N PHE A 79 -10.01 9.40 -3.32
CA PHE A 79 -9.42 8.48 -2.35
C PHE A 79 -7.95 8.15 -2.69
N ALA A 80 -7.62 7.97 -3.96
CA ALA A 80 -6.26 7.69 -4.40
C ALA A 80 -5.33 8.88 -4.15
N PHE A 81 -5.72 10.10 -4.54
CA PHE A 81 -4.88 11.29 -4.45
C PHE A 81 -4.87 11.96 -3.08
N LEU A 82 -5.98 11.93 -2.35
CA LEU A 82 -6.09 12.60 -1.04
C LEU A 82 -5.91 11.63 0.14
N GLY A 83 -6.10 10.32 -0.07
CA GLY A 83 -5.96 9.31 0.96
C GLY A 83 -4.68 8.48 0.80
N VAL A 84 -4.65 7.65 -0.25
CA VAL A 84 -3.62 6.61 -0.40
C VAL A 84 -2.24 7.19 -0.71
N LEU A 85 -2.13 8.05 -1.71
CA LEU A 85 -0.85 8.62 -2.14
C LEU A 85 -0.15 9.39 -1.02
N PRO A 86 -0.79 10.40 -0.37
CA PRO A 86 -0.14 11.17 0.67
C PRO A 86 0.21 10.30 1.88
N SER A 87 -0.69 9.40 2.32
CA SER A 87 -0.39 8.53 3.48
C SER A 87 0.80 7.60 3.26
N GLN A 88 0.92 6.99 2.08
CA GLN A 88 2.07 6.16 1.75
C GLN A 88 3.34 7.00 1.62
N TRP A 89 3.25 8.14 0.95
CA TRP A 89 4.39 9.00 0.69
C TRP A 89 4.97 9.59 1.98
N THR A 90 4.12 10.13 2.86
CA THR A 90 4.56 10.70 4.13
C THR A 90 5.13 9.64 5.07
N TYR A 91 4.58 8.42 5.07
CA TYR A 91 5.14 7.30 5.83
C TYR A 91 6.59 7.01 5.41
N PHE A 92 6.86 6.80 4.12
CA PHE A 92 8.22 6.52 3.65
C PHE A 92 9.17 7.73 3.76
N LEU A 93 8.65 8.95 3.67
CA LEU A 93 9.43 10.16 3.99
C LEU A 93 9.82 10.20 5.46
N ALA A 94 8.92 9.84 6.38
CA ALA A 94 9.22 9.79 7.81
C ALA A 94 10.30 8.74 8.12
N ILE A 95 10.31 7.59 7.41
CA ILE A 95 11.40 6.63 7.51
C ILE A 95 12.71 7.25 7.00
N ASN A 96 12.69 7.93 5.86
CA ASN A 96 13.88 8.51 5.24
C ASN A 96 14.53 9.62 6.07
N TYR A 97 13.73 10.49 6.70
CA TYR A 97 14.24 11.55 7.58
C TYR A 97 14.51 11.08 9.02
N GLY A 98 14.04 9.89 9.38
CA GLY A 98 14.13 9.34 10.72
C GLY A 98 14.55 7.87 10.69
N ASN A 99 13.66 7.00 11.19
CA ASN A 99 13.84 5.55 11.22
C ASN A 99 12.48 4.86 11.15
N ALA A 100 12.46 3.56 10.82
CA ALA A 100 11.22 2.80 10.61
C ALA A 100 10.32 2.71 11.86
N PRO A 101 10.84 2.48 13.08
CA PRO A 101 10.01 2.43 14.28
C PRO A 101 9.33 3.77 14.60
N THR A 102 10.00 4.90 14.40
CA THR A 102 9.44 6.24 14.68
C THR A 102 8.35 6.59 13.66
N ALA A 103 8.63 6.38 12.38
CA ALA A 103 7.64 6.57 11.30
C ALA A 103 6.40 5.69 11.43
N THR A 104 6.51 4.58 12.18
CA THR A 104 5.40 3.67 12.47
C THR A 104 4.45 4.17 13.54
N VAL A 105 4.98 4.92 14.50
CA VAL A 105 4.22 5.42 15.66
C VAL A 105 3.52 6.75 15.33
N LEU A 106 4.10 7.54 14.43
CA LEU A 106 3.57 8.83 13.93
C LEU A 106 2.46 8.64 12.90
#